data_AF-A0A5J5I491-F1
#
_entry.id   AF-A0A5J5I491-F1
#
_cell.length_a   1.000
_cell.length_b   1.000
_cell.length_c   1.000
_cell.angle_alpha   90.00
_cell.angle_beta   90.00
_cell.angle_gamma   90.00
#
_symmetry.space_group_name_H-M   'P 1'
#
loop_
_entity.id
_entity.type
_entity.pdbx_description
1 polymer ?
#
loop_
_entity_poly.entity_id
_entity_poly.type
_entity_poly.pdbx_seq_one_letter_code
_entity_poly.pdbx_strand_id
1 'polypeptide(L)'
;MHSFPPLTISVNLSIRQFYQEDLVGMVKEVLAATQLAPKYLDLEITESIMMNADYAMKKLRDLKEIGVQISIDDFGTDYSSLSYLKHLPVDRLKIDQSFVRDIVYNREETDTAIVSIIISLANNLNLNVIAEGVNNS
;
A
#
# COMPACT_ATOMS: atom_id res chain seq x y z
N MET A 1 6.55 27.25 -19.98
CA MET A 1 6.04 26.80 -18.67
C MET A 1 6.35 25.31 -18.56
N HIS A 2 7.29 24.92 -17.70
CA HIS A 2 7.51 23.50 -17.42
C HIS A 2 6.35 23.00 -16.57
N SER A 3 5.54 22.09 -17.12
CA SER A 3 4.54 21.38 -16.33
C SER A 3 5.29 20.35 -15.50
N PHE A 4 5.21 20.46 -14.17
CA PHE A 4 5.68 19.39 -13.30
C PHE A 4 4.81 18.14 -13.52
N PRO A 5 5.39 16.94 -13.43
CA PRO A 5 4.60 15.73 -13.41
C PRO A 5 3.59 15.80 -12.25
N PRO A 6 2.40 15.21 -12.40
CA PRO A 6 1.40 15.23 -11.34
C PRO A 6 1.96 14.59 -10.06
N LEU A 7 1.78 15.28 -8.94
CA LEU A 7 2.21 14.84 -7.61
C LEU A 7 1.10 13.99 -6.96
N THR A 8 1.45 12.80 -6.50
CA THR A 8 0.59 11.96 -5.65
C THR A 8 0.86 12.30 -4.18
N ILE A 9 -0.20 12.39 -3.39
CA ILE A 9 -0.16 12.60 -1.94
C ILE A 9 -0.51 11.28 -1.26
N SER A 10 0.42 10.74 -0.47
CA SER A 10 0.18 9.56 0.36
C SER A 10 -0.27 9.95 1.77
N VAL A 11 -1.27 9.25 2.29
CA VAL A 11 -1.78 9.40 3.65
C VAL A 11 -1.80 8.05 4.34
N ASN A 12 -1.06 7.96 5.44
CA ASN A 12 -1.03 6.77 6.29
C ASN A 12 -2.30 6.65 7.13
N LEU A 13 -2.94 5.48 7.06
CA LEU A 13 -4.12 5.14 7.82
C LEU A 13 -3.76 4.08 8.86
N SER A 14 -3.93 4.44 10.14
CA SER A 14 -3.91 3.43 11.21
C SER A 14 -5.09 2.46 11.07
N ILE A 15 -4.95 1.24 11.61
CA ILE A 15 -6.05 0.26 11.76
C ILE A 15 -7.31 0.95 12.28
N ARG A 16 -7.19 1.77 13.32
CA ARG A 16 -8.34 2.37 13.99
C ARG A 16 -9.10 3.29 13.06
N GLN A 17 -8.38 4.12 12.30
CA GLN A 17 -8.97 5.01 11.29
C GLN A 17 -9.58 4.22 10.14
N PHE A 18 -8.89 3.16 9.69
CA PHE A 18 -9.41 2.27 8.66
C PHE A 18 -10.76 1.67 9.07
N TYR A 19 -10.93 1.26 10.34
CA TYR A 19 -12.18 0.70 10.84
C TYR A 19 -13.25 1.73 11.26
N GLN A 20 -13.00 3.04 11.17
CA GLN A 20 -14.06 4.04 11.40
C GLN A 20 -15.18 3.88 10.37
N GLU A 21 -16.44 3.87 10.81
CA GLU A 21 -17.59 3.62 9.94
C GLU A 21 -17.69 4.63 8.80
N ASP A 22 -17.33 5.89 9.03
CA ASP A 22 -17.50 7.00 8.10
C ASP A 22 -16.28 7.31 7.21
N LEU A 23 -15.21 6.51 7.26
CA LEU A 23 -13.97 6.78 6.52
C LEU A 23 -14.20 7.09 5.03
N VAL A 24 -15.06 6.30 4.37
CA VAL A 24 -15.39 6.49 2.94
C VAL A 24 -16.07 7.84 2.71
N GLY A 25 -16.96 8.25 3.62
CA GLY A 25 -17.62 9.56 3.58
C GLY A 25 -16.61 10.69 3.78
N MET A 26 -15.77 10.57 4.81
CA MET A 26 -14.70 11.53 5.10
C MET A 26 -13.79 11.75 3.89
N VAL A 27 -13.34 10.67 3.23
CA VAL A 27 -12.48 10.77 2.03
C VAL A 27 -13.20 11.52 0.91
N LYS A 28 -14.48 11.23 0.67
CA LYS A 28 -15.29 11.94 -0.35
C LYS A 28 -15.40 13.44 -0.03
N GLU A 29 -15.67 13.78 1.22
CA GLU A 29 -15.79 15.17 1.67
C GLU A 29 -14.48 15.94 1.52
N VAL A 30 -13.35 15.34 1.92
CA VAL A 30 -12.03 15.96 1.79
C VAL A 30 -11.64 16.16 0.33
N LEU A 31 -11.87 15.18 -0.54
CA LEU A 31 -11.60 15.31 -1.98
C LEU A 31 -12.46 16.41 -2.61
N ALA A 32 -13.74 16.50 -2.23
CA ALA A 32 -14.63 17.56 -2.69
C ALA A 32 -14.21 18.95 -2.19
N ALA A 33 -13.81 19.08 -0.92
CA ALA A 33 -13.39 20.35 -0.33
C ALA A 33 -12.06 20.85 -0.93
N THR A 34 -11.14 19.93 -1.23
CA THR A 34 -9.80 20.26 -1.76
C THR A 34 -9.75 20.33 -3.28
N GLN A 35 -10.77 19.82 -3.97
CA GLN A 35 -10.78 19.65 -5.44
C GLN A 35 -9.62 18.76 -5.95
N LEU A 36 -9.04 17.94 -5.09
CA LEU A 36 -8.01 16.97 -5.47
C LEU A 36 -8.66 15.85 -6.28
N ALA A 37 -8.13 15.58 -7.48
CA ALA A 37 -8.59 14.42 -8.24
C ALA A 37 -8.26 13.12 -7.47
N PRO A 38 -9.21 12.19 -7.29
CA PRO A 38 -9.02 11.00 -6.43
C PRO A 38 -7.76 10.19 -6.75
N LYS A 39 -7.40 10.07 -8.03
CA LYS A 39 -6.20 9.35 -8.50
C LYS A 39 -4.87 9.88 -7.95
N TYR A 40 -4.85 11.09 -7.38
CA TYR A 40 -3.68 11.70 -6.75
C TYR A 40 -3.64 11.53 -5.24
N LEU A 41 -4.66 10.91 -4.64
CA LEU A 41 -4.63 10.49 -3.25
C LEU A 41 -4.28 9.01 -3.17
N ASP A 42 -3.25 8.70 -2.40
CA ASP A 42 -2.88 7.34 -2.01
C ASP A 42 -3.17 7.13 -0.52
N LEU A 43 -3.89 6.05 -0.22
CA LEU A 43 -4.13 5.63 1.14
C LEU A 43 -3.22 4.45 1.46
N GLU A 44 -2.30 4.68 2.41
CA GLU A 44 -1.35 3.67 2.86
C GLU A 44 -1.94 2.95 4.07
N ILE A 45 -2.02 1.62 3.98
CA ILE A 45 -2.59 0.74 5.00
C ILE A 45 -1.60 -0.35 5.33
N THR A 46 -1.46 -0.72 6.60
CA THR A 46 -0.62 -1.86 6.96
C THR A 46 -1.37 -3.18 6.71
N GLU A 47 -0.64 -4.28 6.57
CA GLU A 47 -1.23 -5.61 6.38
C GLU A 47 -2.22 -6.02 7.49
N SER A 48 -2.03 -5.45 8.68
CA SER A 48 -2.82 -5.76 9.87
C SER A 48 -4.33 -5.51 9.72
N ILE A 49 -4.76 -4.67 8.76
CA ILE A 49 -6.19 -4.51 8.43
C ILE A 49 -6.84 -5.81 7.91
N MET A 50 -6.04 -6.82 7.54
CA MET A 50 -6.53 -8.13 7.10
C MET A 50 -6.99 -9.03 8.25
N MET A 51 -6.80 -8.63 9.52
CA MET A 51 -7.36 -9.35 10.67
C MET A 51 -8.87 -9.53 10.59
N ASN A 52 -9.58 -8.60 9.91
CA ASN A 52 -10.97 -8.75 9.52
C ASN A 52 -11.11 -8.56 8.01
N ALA A 53 -10.67 -9.58 7.26
CA ALA A 53 -10.56 -9.56 5.81
C ALA A 53 -11.88 -9.21 5.10
N ASP A 54 -13.02 -9.77 5.52
CA ASP A 54 -14.30 -9.50 4.85
C ASP A 54 -14.72 -8.03 4.97
N TYR A 55 -14.55 -7.44 6.15
CA TYR A 55 -14.82 -6.02 6.38
C TYR A 55 -13.86 -5.15 5.58
N ALA A 56 -12.56 -5.47 5.64
CA ALA A 56 -11.53 -4.72 4.93
C ALA A 56 -11.78 -4.75 3.42
N MET A 57 -12.07 -5.91 2.86
CA MET A 57 -12.38 -6.09 1.44
C MET A 57 -13.55 -5.23 0.98
N LYS A 58 -14.62 -5.13 1.78
CA LYS A 58 -15.75 -4.24 1.47
C LYS A 58 -15.30 -2.79 1.44
N LYS A 59 -14.63 -2.33 2.50
CA LYS A 59 -14.22 -0.93 2.61
C LYS A 59 -13.18 -0.52 1.56
N LEU A 60 -12.24 -1.40 1.24
CA LEU A 60 -11.25 -1.14 0.18
C LEU A 60 -11.94 -1.01 -1.18
N ARG A 61 -12.94 -1.83 -1.49
CA ARG A 61 -13.74 -1.66 -2.72
C ARG A 61 -14.46 -0.32 -2.74
N ASP A 62 -15.12 0.05 -1.65
CA ASP A 62 -15.81 1.34 -1.55
C ASP A 62 -14.85 2.53 -1.74
N LEU A 63 -13.62 2.43 -1.23
CA LEU A 63 -12.56 3.43 -1.47
C LEU A 63 -12.11 3.43 -2.94
N LYS A 64 -11.90 2.25 -3.55
CA LYS A 64 -11.54 2.14 -4.97
C LYS A 64 -12.62 2.69 -5.90
N GLU A 65 -13.89 2.59 -5.54
CA GLU A 65 -15.00 3.20 -6.29
C GLU A 65 -14.92 4.73 -6.32
N ILE A 66 -14.29 5.37 -5.32
CA ILE A 66 -13.99 6.82 -5.34
C ILE A 66 -12.91 7.13 -6.39
N GLY A 67 -12.06 6.16 -6.72
CA GLY A 67 -10.94 6.32 -7.65
C GLY A 67 -9.62 6.67 -6.98
N VAL A 68 -9.50 6.52 -5.66
CA VAL A 68 -8.23 6.67 -4.96
C VAL A 68 -7.27 5.53 -5.26
N GLN A 69 -5.99 5.77 -4.99
CA GLN A 69 -4.98 4.74 -4.96
C GLN A 69 -4.89 4.16 -3.54
N ILE A 70 -4.51 2.89 -3.45
CA ILE A 70 -4.29 2.20 -2.18
C ILE A 70 -2.99 1.42 -2.24
N SER A 71 -2.16 1.62 -1.23
CA SER A 71 -0.89 0.91 -1.05
C SER A 71 -0.90 0.11 0.24
N ILE A 72 -0.40 -1.13 0.18
CA ILE A 72 -0.07 -1.88 1.39
C ILE A 72 1.32 -1.46 1.84
N ASP A 73 1.42 -0.98 3.08
CA ASP A 73 2.66 -0.57 3.73
C ASP A 73 3.20 -1.65 4.66
N ASP A 74 4.51 -1.57 4.93
CA ASP A 74 5.26 -2.51 5.77
C ASP A 74 5.07 -3.99 5.36
N PHE A 75 5.03 -4.28 4.05
CA PHE A 75 4.77 -5.65 3.61
C PHE A 75 5.91 -6.59 4.01
N GLY A 76 5.57 -7.71 4.67
CA GLY A 76 6.49 -8.75 5.13
C GLY A 76 6.83 -8.73 6.62
N THR A 77 6.35 -7.76 7.41
CA THR A 77 6.64 -7.68 8.85
C THR A 77 5.68 -8.48 9.73
N ASP A 78 4.50 -8.83 9.22
CA ASP A 78 3.46 -9.60 9.91
C ASP A 78 2.99 -10.80 9.06
N TYR A 79 2.23 -11.73 9.67
CA TYR A 79 1.70 -12.91 8.98
C TYR A 79 0.57 -12.54 7.99
N SER A 80 0.94 -12.03 6.82
CA SER A 80 0.00 -11.93 5.71
C SER A 80 -0.42 -13.30 5.19
N SER A 81 -1.72 -13.55 5.19
CA SER A 81 -2.26 -14.69 4.46
C SER A 81 -2.31 -14.36 2.96
N LEU A 82 -1.35 -14.91 2.21
CA LEU A 82 -1.26 -14.82 0.73
C LEU A 82 -2.60 -15.11 0.01
N SER A 83 -3.47 -15.91 0.65
CA SER A 83 -4.80 -16.23 0.14
C SER A 83 -5.73 -15.03 -0.02
N TYR A 84 -5.54 -13.96 0.77
CA TYR A 84 -6.32 -12.72 0.66
C TYR A 84 -5.66 -11.71 -0.26
N LEU A 85 -4.32 -11.67 -0.28
CA LEU A 85 -3.57 -10.73 -1.11
C LEU A 85 -3.97 -10.81 -2.59
N LYS A 86 -4.22 -12.02 -3.11
CA LYS A 86 -4.65 -12.21 -4.50
C LYS A 86 -5.99 -11.55 -4.87
N HIS A 87 -6.81 -11.19 -3.88
CA HIS A 87 -8.12 -10.60 -4.08
C HIS A 87 -8.20 -9.15 -3.59
N LEU A 88 -7.13 -8.63 -2.99
CA LEU A 88 -7.14 -7.30 -2.42
C LEU A 88 -7.20 -6.24 -3.53
N PRO A 89 -8.16 -5.29 -3.47
CA PRO A 89 -8.28 -4.25 -4.47
C PRO A 89 -7.30 -3.10 -4.14
N VAL A 90 -6.01 -3.39 -4.23
CA VAL A 90 -4.90 -2.46 -3.97
C VAL A 90 -4.07 -2.26 -5.24
N ASP A 91 -3.35 -1.14 -5.33
CA ASP A 91 -2.55 -0.78 -6.50
C ASP A 91 -1.05 -1.08 -6.30
N ARG A 92 -0.61 -1.08 -5.04
CA ARG A 92 0.81 -1.14 -4.69
C ARG A 92 1.08 -1.95 -3.44
N LEU A 93 2.29 -2.47 -3.42
CA LEU A 93 2.90 -3.15 -2.28
C LEU A 93 4.23 -2.44 -1.98
N LYS A 94 4.33 -1.85 -0.80
CA LYS A 94 5.55 -1.21 -0.30
C LYS A 94 6.30 -2.21 0.56
N ILE A 95 7.54 -2.53 0.17
CA ILE A 95 8.40 -3.45 0.91
C ILE A 95 9.13 -2.64 1.99
N ASP A 96 9.01 -3.08 3.24
CA ASP A 96 9.67 -2.43 4.37
C ASP A 96 11.19 -2.33 4.17
N GLN A 97 11.75 -1.24 4.67
CA GLN A 97 13.16 -0.92 4.57
C GLN A 97 14.07 -1.95 5.27
N SER A 98 13.59 -2.73 6.25
CA SER A 98 14.40 -3.78 6.89
C SER A 98 14.86 -4.81 5.85
N PHE A 99 13.94 -5.32 5.03
CA PHE A 99 14.25 -6.22 3.92
C PHE A 99 15.20 -5.60 2.90
N VAL A 100 15.06 -4.31 2.61
CA VAL A 100 15.94 -3.59 1.67
C VAL A 100 17.35 -3.44 2.26
N ARG A 101 17.47 -3.08 3.54
CA ARG A 101 18.76 -2.94 4.24
C ARG A 101 19.46 -4.27 4.39
N ASP A 102 18.75 -5.34 4.69
CA ASP A 102 19.33 -6.66 4.90
C ASP A 102 19.99 -7.18 3.61
N ILE A 103 19.41 -6.90 2.43
CA ILE A 103 20.09 -7.16 1.14
C ILE A 103 21.39 -6.37 1.01
N VAL A 104 21.36 -5.08 1.31
CA VAL A 104 22.49 -4.17 1.07
C VAL A 104 23.66 -4.44 2.02
N TYR A 105 23.35 -4.73 3.30
CA TYR A 105 24.35 -4.80 4.37
C TYR A 105 24.69 -6.21 4.83
N ASN A 106 23.73 -7.14 4.89
CA ASN A 106 23.98 -8.48 5.43
C ASN A 106 24.44 -9.48 4.36
N ARG A 107 24.18 -9.22 3.07
CA ARG A 107 24.60 -10.05 1.91
C ARG A 107 24.30 -11.56 2.07
N GLU A 108 23.34 -11.92 2.90
CA GLU A 108 22.90 -13.31 3.00
C GLU A 108 22.06 -13.65 1.76
N GLU A 109 22.31 -14.80 1.15
CA GLU A 109 21.57 -15.25 -0.04
C GLU A 109 20.05 -15.38 0.25
N THR A 110 19.70 -15.62 1.52
CA THR A 110 18.33 -15.75 2.03
C THR A 110 17.54 -14.44 1.91
N ASP A 111 18.12 -13.30 2.27
CA ASP A 111 17.42 -12.00 2.25
C ASP A 111 17.13 -11.57 0.80
N THR A 112 18.08 -11.81 -0.10
CA THR A 112 17.92 -11.56 -1.54
C THR A 112 16.84 -12.47 -2.15
N ALA A 113 16.76 -13.73 -1.70
CA ALA A 113 15.72 -14.66 -2.13
C ALA A 113 14.32 -14.22 -1.68
N ILE A 114 14.17 -13.74 -0.44
CA ILE A 114 12.87 -13.27 0.09
C ILE A 114 12.33 -12.10 -0.73
N VAL A 115 13.14 -11.07 -0.97
CA VAL A 115 12.70 -9.92 -1.77
C VAL A 115 12.40 -10.30 -3.22
N SER A 116 13.17 -11.22 -3.80
CA SER A 116 12.88 -11.75 -5.14
C SER A 116 11.53 -12.46 -5.20
N ILE A 117 11.15 -13.19 -4.14
CA ILE A 117 9.84 -13.83 -4.00
C ILE A 117 8.74 -12.77 -3.89
N ILE A 118 8.93 -11.72 -3.08
CA ILE A 118 7.95 -10.64 -2.91
C ILE A 118 7.74 -9.89 -4.24
N ILE A 119 8.81 -9.55 -4.96
CA ILE A 119 8.74 -8.91 -6.28
C ILE A 119 8.00 -9.82 -7.27
N SER A 120 8.33 -11.11 -7.28
CA SER A 120 7.67 -12.08 -8.16
C SER A 120 6.18 -12.20 -7.84
N LEU A 121 5.81 -12.24 -6.56
CA LEU A 121 4.43 -12.28 -6.10
C LEU A 121 3.65 -11.05 -6.56
N ALA A 122 4.17 -9.86 -6.31
CA ALA A 122 3.52 -8.62 -6.70
C ALA A 122 3.32 -8.51 -8.22
N ASN A 123 4.33 -8.89 -9.01
CA ASN A 123 4.23 -8.95 -10.47
C ASN A 123 3.12 -9.91 -10.93
N ASN A 124 3.00 -11.10 -10.32
CA ASN A 124 1.94 -12.05 -10.64
C ASN A 124 0.54 -11.56 -10.25
N LEU A 125 0.45 -10.62 -9.30
CA LEU A 125 -0.79 -9.99 -8.85
C LEU A 125 -1.08 -8.65 -9.55
N ASN A 126 -0.24 -8.24 -10.51
CA ASN A 126 -0.30 -6.92 -11.16
C ASN A 126 -0.24 -5.74 -10.17
N LEU A 127 0.52 -5.90 -9.09
CA LEU A 127 0.78 -4.84 -8.10
C LEU A 127 2.10 -4.15 -8.42
N ASN A 128 2.14 -2.81 -8.29
CA ASN A 128 3.42 -2.11 -8.38
C ASN A 128 4.16 -2.25 -7.04
N VAL A 129 5.45 -2.63 -7.12
CA VAL A 129 6.31 -2.74 -5.94
C VAL A 129 7.07 -1.44 -5.75
N ILE A 130 7.08 -0.94 -4.51
CA ILE A 130 7.92 0.18 -4.09
C ILE A 130 8.83 -0.31 -2.97
N ALA A 131 10.14 -0.14 -3.13
CA ALA A 131 11.10 -0.40 -2.06
C ALA A 131 11.27 0.86 -1.21
N GLU A 132 11.01 0.77 0.09
CA GLU A 132 11.19 1.88 1.01
C GLU A 132 12.63 2.00 1.51
N GLY A 133 13.02 3.20 1.94
CA GLY A 133 14.29 3.40 2.64
C GLY A 133 15.55 3.17 1.79
N VAL A 134 15.45 3.24 0.45
CA VAL A 134 16.58 3.20 -0.48
C VAL A 134 17.47 4.46 -0.36
N ASN A 135 18.27 4.53 0.70
CA ASN A 135 19.25 5.58 0.86
C ASN A 135 20.59 5.13 0.28
N ASN A 136 21.03 5.77 -0.80
CA ASN A 136 22.43 5.71 -1.23
C ASN A 136 23.22 6.62 -0.26
N SER A 137 23.83 6.04 0.77
CA SER A 137 24.82 6.71 1.62
C SER A 137 26.13 5.96 1.57
#